data_AF-A0A517RBK3-F1
#
_entry.id   AF-A0A517RBK3-F1
#
_cell.length_a   1.000
_cell.length_b   1.000
_cell.length_c   1.000
_cell.angle_alpha   90.00
_cell.angle_beta   90.00
_cell.angle_gamma   90.00
#
_symmetry.space_group_name_H-M   'P 1'
#
loop_
_entity.id
_entity.type
_entity.pdbx_description
1 polymer ?
#
loop_
_entity_poly.entity_id
_entity_poly.type
_entity_poly.pdbx_seq_one_letter_code
_entity_poly.pdbx_strand_id
1 'polypeptide(L)'
;MTPNSWKQSKEFINLISDNLTVLLESSEFETIRTQLMELVNNLDKRYGININCMIDIIDWEEERILPLLNTGISTAESGEIFRTWNDTSPQKYVIDGEIHVVPQDFCPSCWNDWGFKWKKRTCPECGIKLGEECKILLDSDVCPHCREGIISMNHQVCGQCGFKIDPGCVVWG
;
A
#
# COMPACT_ATOMS: atom_id res chain seq x y z
N MET A 1 7.17 2.76 -10.64
CA MET A 1 8.36 3.63 -10.46
C MET A 1 9.64 2.79 -10.49
N THR A 2 10.79 3.34 -10.90
CA THR A 2 12.08 2.60 -10.88
C THR A 2 12.56 2.36 -9.44
N PRO A 3 13.46 1.39 -9.18
CA PRO A 3 13.92 1.10 -7.82
C PRO A 3 14.76 2.22 -7.22
N ASN A 4 15.52 2.93 -8.06
CA ASN A 4 16.34 4.05 -7.59
C ASN A 4 15.47 5.24 -7.18
N SER A 5 14.48 5.61 -8.01
CA SER A 5 13.50 6.65 -7.66
C SER A 5 12.73 6.28 -6.38
N TRP A 6 12.31 5.02 -6.25
CA TRP A 6 11.67 4.53 -5.03
C TRP A 6 12.56 4.65 -3.79
N LYS A 7 13.84 4.24 -3.90
CA LYS A 7 14.78 4.30 -2.77
C LYS A 7 14.97 5.74 -2.30
N GLN A 8 15.14 6.68 -3.23
CA GLN A 8 15.32 8.09 -2.91
C GLN A 8 14.06 8.71 -2.28
N SER A 9 12.87 8.40 -2.80
CA SER A 9 11.62 8.96 -2.28
C SER A 9 11.24 8.38 -0.92
N LYS A 10 11.56 7.11 -0.65
CA LYS A 10 11.16 6.40 0.57
C LYS A 10 11.60 7.11 1.85
N GLU A 11 12.82 7.65 1.90
CA GLU A 11 13.32 8.34 3.09
C GLU A 11 12.50 9.59 3.40
N PHE A 12 12.14 10.37 2.38
CA PHE A 12 11.31 11.55 2.54
C PHE A 12 9.87 11.19 2.90
N ILE A 13 9.31 10.14 2.29
CA ILE A 13 7.95 9.68 2.62
C ILE A 13 7.86 9.25 4.08
N ASN A 14 8.85 8.48 4.56
CA ASN A 14 8.92 8.08 5.96
C ASN A 14 9.02 9.31 6.88
N LEU A 15 9.89 10.26 6.56
CA LEU A 15 10.04 11.49 7.36
C LEU A 15 8.74 12.30 7.40
N ILE A 16 8.03 12.43 6.28
CA ILE A 16 6.74 13.12 6.23
C ILE A 16 5.70 12.34 7.05
N SER A 17 5.64 11.01 6.92
CA SER A 17 4.73 10.15 7.69
C SER A 17 4.94 10.28 9.21
N ASP A 18 6.20 10.29 9.64
CA ASP A 18 6.56 10.45 11.05
C ASP A 18 6.14 11.83 11.57
N ASN A 19 6.42 12.90 10.80
CA ASN A 19 6.01 14.25 11.15
C ASN A 19 4.49 14.43 11.18
N LEU A 20 3.77 13.82 10.24
CA LEU A 20 2.31 13.80 10.24
C LEU A 20 1.76 13.07 11.46
N THR A 21 2.39 11.98 11.88
CA THR A 21 2.00 11.27 13.11
C THR A 21 2.19 12.15 14.33
N VAL A 22 3.34 12.81 14.47
CA VAL A 22 3.59 13.75 15.56
C VAL A 22 2.56 14.87 15.55
N LEU A 23 2.29 15.50 14.41
CA LEU A 23 1.29 16.56 14.29
C LEU A 23 -0.12 16.09 14.66
N LEU A 24 -0.53 14.92 14.18
CA LEU A 24 -1.86 14.36 14.43
C LEU A 24 -2.03 13.85 15.87
N GLU A 25 -0.97 13.84 16.67
CA GLU A 25 -0.95 13.53 18.11
C GLU A 25 -0.61 14.74 18.99
N SER A 26 -0.23 15.88 18.38
CA SER A 26 0.19 17.06 19.10
C SER A 26 -0.97 17.88 19.68
N SER A 27 -0.66 18.83 20.56
CA SER A 27 -1.64 19.75 21.14
C SER A 27 -2.11 20.81 20.13
N GLU A 28 -1.29 21.13 19.12
CA GLU A 28 -1.64 22.04 18.03
C GLU A 28 -2.84 21.53 17.22
N PHE A 29 -3.04 20.21 17.17
CA PHE A 29 -4.17 19.59 16.46
C PHE A 29 -5.43 19.42 17.34
N GLU A 30 -5.36 19.77 18.63
CA GLU A 30 -6.43 19.53 19.60
C GLU A 30 -7.74 20.27 19.28
N THR A 31 -7.62 21.47 18.70
CA THR A 31 -8.80 22.24 18.25
C THR A 31 -9.56 21.47 17.17
N ILE A 32 -8.84 20.87 16.23
CA ILE A 32 -9.46 20.08 15.15
C ILE A 32 -10.06 18.78 15.71
N ARG A 33 -9.39 18.10 16.65
CA ARG A 33 -9.97 16.92 17.33
C ARG A 33 -11.27 17.25 18.05
N THR A 34 -11.29 18.37 18.79
CA THR A 34 -12.50 18.82 19.50
C THR A 34 -13.65 19.08 18.53
N GLN A 35 -13.38 19.81 17.44
CA GLN A 35 -14.39 20.07 16.40
C GLN A 35 -14.88 18.80 15.71
N LEU A 36 -14.01 17.80 15.50
CA LEU A 36 -14.40 16.50 14.96
C LEU A 36 -15.31 15.73 15.92
N MET A 37 -15.01 15.72 17.22
CA MET A 37 -15.87 15.09 18.22
C MET A 37 -17.24 15.77 18.27
N GLU A 38 -17.27 17.10 18.24
CA GLU A 38 -18.53 17.85 18.17
C GLU A 38 -19.30 17.50 16.89
N LEU A 39 -18.62 17.43 15.73
CA LEU A 39 -19.26 17.11 14.46
C LEU A 39 -19.86 15.70 14.48
N VAL A 40 -19.14 14.67 14.94
CA VAL A 40 -19.68 13.30 15.01
C VAL A 40 -20.83 13.17 16.01
N ASN A 41 -20.75 13.88 17.15
CA ASN A 41 -21.82 13.87 18.16
C ASN A 41 -23.13 14.51 17.67
N ASN A 42 -23.05 15.37 16.64
CA ASN A 42 -24.22 15.97 16.01
C ASN A 42 -24.76 15.16 14.81
N LEU A 43 -24.10 14.07 14.43
CA LEU A 43 -24.56 13.15 13.39
C LEU A 43 -25.29 11.95 14.00
N ASP A 44 -26.09 11.28 13.18
CA ASP A 44 -26.64 9.97 13.53
C ASP A 44 -25.50 8.95 13.70
N LYS A 45 -25.62 8.03 14.67
CA LYS A 45 -24.59 7.04 15.02
C LYS A 45 -24.18 6.13 13.86
N ARG A 46 -24.97 6.04 12.79
CA ARG A 46 -24.60 5.32 11.57
C ARG A 46 -23.48 5.97 10.74
N TYR A 47 -23.06 7.18 11.09
CA TYR A 47 -22.05 7.93 10.35
C TYR A 47 -20.74 8.09 11.14
N GLY A 48 -19.62 8.00 10.44
CA GLY A 48 -18.29 8.33 10.94
C GLY A 48 -17.65 9.43 10.11
N ILE A 49 -16.64 10.08 10.67
CA ILE A 49 -15.90 11.17 10.03
C ILE A 49 -14.44 10.79 10.01
N ASN A 50 -13.77 11.11 8.90
CA ASN A 50 -12.35 10.84 8.72
C ASN A 50 -11.64 12.08 8.18
N ILE A 51 -10.46 12.40 8.71
CA ILE A 51 -9.51 13.34 8.13
C ILE A 51 -8.27 12.55 7.74
N ASN A 52 -7.90 12.59 6.45
CA ASN A 52 -6.70 11.93 5.95
C ASN A 52 -5.69 12.94 5.38
N CYS A 53 -4.42 12.62 5.56
CA CYS A 53 -3.28 13.19 4.85
C CYS A 53 -2.80 12.14 3.84
N MET A 54 -2.66 12.55 2.58
CA MET A 54 -2.26 11.68 1.48
C MET A 54 -0.97 12.17 0.85
N ILE A 55 -0.10 11.22 0.47
CA ILE A 55 1.06 11.48 -0.37
C ILE A 55 0.93 10.63 -1.62
N ASP A 56 0.87 11.32 -2.76
CA ASP A 56 0.78 10.70 -4.07
C ASP A 56 2.00 11.07 -4.90
N ILE A 57 2.50 10.13 -5.69
CA ILE A 57 3.43 10.42 -6.78
C ILE A 57 2.63 10.63 -8.05
N ILE A 58 2.83 11.77 -8.71
CA ILE A 58 2.21 12.08 -9.99
C ILE A 58 3.28 11.94 -11.07
N ASP A 59 2.98 11.11 -12.06
CA ASP A 59 3.72 11.03 -13.31
C ASP A 59 2.97 11.85 -14.35
N TRP A 60 3.49 13.05 -14.62
CA TRP A 60 2.87 14.01 -15.53
C TRP A 60 2.99 13.61 -17.00
N GLU A 61 3.96 12.78 -17.36
CA GLU A 61 4.15 12.33 -18.74
C GLU A 61 3.12 11.25 -19.11
N GLU A 62 2.87 10.33 -18.19
CA GLU A 62 1.93 9.22 -18.35
C GLU A 62 0.55 9.49 -17.72
N GLU A 63 0.33 10.72 -17.23
CA GLU A 63 -0.90 11.20 -16.61
C GLU A 63 -1.50 10.24 -15.55
N ARG A 64 -0.64 9.70 -14.69
CA ARG A 64 -1.02 8.68 -13.69
C ARG A 64 -0.56 9.05 -12.29
N ILE A 65 -1.29 8.53 -11.31
CA ILE A 65 -1.09 8.84 -9.89
C ILE A 65 -0.84 7.54 -9.13
N LEU A 66 0.19 7.52 -8.29
CA LEU A 66 0.50 6.40 -7.42
C LEU A 66 0.38 6.83 -5.95
N PRO A 67 -0.68 6.41 -5.25
CA PRO A 67 -0.83 6.67 -3.82
C PRO A 67 0.22 5.91 -3.00
N LEU A 68 0.95 6.62 -2.13
CA LEU A 68 2.03 6.04 -1.33
C LEU A 68 1.79 6.09 0.17
N LEU A 69 1.09 7.12 0.65
CA LEU A 69 0.71 7.24 2.06
C LEU A 69 -0.74 7.68 2.16
N ASN A 70 -1.49 7.04 3.05
CA ASN A 70 -2.79 7.50 3.48
C ASN A 70 -2.90 7.27 4.98
N THR A 71 -2.73 8.35 5.76
CA THR A 71 -2.80 8.32 7.22
C THR A 71 -3.71 9.40 7.73
N GLY A 72 -4.39 9.17 8.85
CA GLY A 72 -5.41 10.08 9.30
C GLY A 72 -5.94 9.80 10.69
N ILE A 73 -7.06 10.43 10.98
CA ILE A 73 -7.85 10.15 12.18
C ILE A 73 -9.30 9.93 11.78
N SER A 74 -9.93 8.93 12.39
CA SER A 74 -11.33 8.61 12.16
C SER A 74 -12.08 8.55 13.49
N THR A 75 -13.39 8.72 13.43
CA THR A 75 -14.28 8.54 14.58
C THR A 75 -14.90 7.15 14.59
N ALA A 76 -14.98 6.53 15.78
CA ALA A 76 -15.75 5.31 16.02
C ALA A 76 -17.22 5.64 16.30
N GLU A 77 -18.09 4.63 16.32
CA GLU A 77 -19.50 4.80 16.72
C GLU A 77 -19.65 5.37 18.15
N SER A 78 -18.67 5.07 19.03
CA SER A 78 -18.58 5.62 20.38
C SER A 78 -18.25 7.12 20.43
N GLY A 79 -17.86 7.73 19.30
CA GLY A 79 -17.31 9.08 19.23
C GLY A 79 -15.81 9.17 19.51
N GLU A 80 -15.17 8.05 19.86
CA GLU A 80 -13.71 7.98 20.06
C GLU A 80 -12.96 8.27 18.76
N ILE A 81 -11.90 9.08 18.85
CA ILE A 81 -11.00 9.36 17.73
C ILE A 81 -9.85 8.36 17.78
N PHE A 82 -9.57 7.72 16.65
CA PHE A 82 -8.45 6.78 16.50
C PHE A 82 -7.66 7.07 15.22
N ARG A 83 -6.39 6.66 15.21
CA ARG A 83 -5.49 6.83 14.07
C ARG A 83 -5.80 5.80 12.98
N THR A 84 -5.68 6.21 11.72
CA THR A 84 -5.86 5.37 10.54
C THR A 84 -4.58 5.33 9.71
N TRP A 85 -4.32 4.17 9.13
CA TRP A 85 -3.29 3.93 8.11
C TRP A 85 -3.89 2.99 7.07
N ASN A 86 -3.83 3.38 5.80
CA ASN A 86 -4.41 2.63 4.69
C ASN A 86 -3.43 2.53 3.51
N ASP A 87 -2.14 2.62 3.78
CA ASP A 87 -1.09 2.33 2.82
C ASP A 87 -0.78 0.83 2.77
N THR A 88 -0.33 0.36 1.61
CA THR A 88 0.12 -1.01 1.45
C THR A 88 1.62 -1.05 1.22
N SER A 89 2.23 -2.17 1.61
CA SER A 89 3.69 -2.24 1.52
C SER A 89 4.17 -2.35 0.07
N PRO A 90 5.36 -1.81 -0.21
CA PRO A 90 5.93 -1.88 -1.54
C PRO A 90 6.22 -3.32 -1.95
N GLN A 91 6.04 -3.59 -3.24
CA GLN A 91 6.40 -4.84 -3.89
C GLN A 91 7.25 -4.53 -5.12
N LYS A 92 8.28 -5.36 -5.32
CA LYS A 92 9.09 -5.34 -6.54
C LYS A 92 8.47 -6.26 -7.60
N TYR A 93 8.49 -5.80 -8.84
CA TYR A 93 8.02 -6.53 -10.01
C TYR A 93 9.06 -6.49 -11.11
N VAL A 94 9.07 -7.49 -11.98
CA VAL A 94 9.78 -7.49 -13.25
C VAL A 94 8.76 -7.35 -14.38
N ILE A 95 8.88 -6.32 -15.20
CA ILE A 95 8.11 -6.12 -16.44
C ILE A 95 9.13 -5.87 -17.55
N ASP A 96 9.04 -6.63 -18.64
CA ASP A 96 9.92 -6.48 -19.81
C ASP A 96 11.43 -6.42 -19.48
N GLY A 97 11.83 -7.13 -18.41
CA GLY A 97 13.21 -7.18 -17.93
C GLY A 97 13.62 -6.03 -16.99
N GLU A 98 12.75 -5.04 -16.79
CA GLU A 98 12.96 -3.92 -15.88
C GLU A 98 12.30 -4.15 -14.52
N ILE A 99 12.93 -3.65 -13.45
CA ILE A 99 12.39 -3.74 -12.10
C ILE A 99 11.54 -2.51 -11.81
N HIS A 100 10.31 -2.72 -11.37
CA HIS A 100 9.41 -1.67 -10.92
C HIS A 100 9.04 -1.87 -9.46
N VAL A 101 8.89 -0.77 -8.72
CA VAL A 101 8.40 -0.75 -7.34
C VAL A 101 7.14 0.10 -7.26
N VAL A 102 6.08 -0.49 -6.72
CA VAL A 102 4.78 0.12 -6.42
C VAL A 102 4.17 -0.58 -5.18
N PRO A 103 3.15 -0.02 -4.50
CA PRO A 103 2.46 -0.73 -3.44
C PRO A 103 1.84 -2.05 -3.96
N GLN A 104 1.75 -3.06 -3.09
CA GLN A 104 1.42 -4.44 -3.47
C GLN A 104 0.05 -4.61 -4.10
N ASP A 105 -0.85 -3.66 -3.94
CA ASP A 105 -2.20 -3.63 -4.50
C ASP A 105 -2.29 -2.85 -5.80
N PHE A 106 -1.23 -2.21 -6.28
CA PHE A 106 -1.25 -1.47 -7.55
C PHE A 106 -0.60 -2.23 -8.69
N CYS A 107 -0.99 -1.87 -9.92
CA CYS A 107 -0.37 -2.36 -11.14
C CYS A 107 0.97 -1.65 -11.39
N PRO A 108 2.09 -2.38 -11.52
CA PRO A 108 3.40 -1.76 -11.75
C PRO A 108 3.54 -1.09 -13.12
N SER A 109 2.67 -1.43 -14.08
CA SER A 109 2.63 -0.84 -15.42
C SER A 109 1.78 0.45 -15.48
N CYS A 110 0.53 0.45 -14.99
CA CYS A 110 -0.37 1.60 -15.14
C CYS A 110 -0.74 2.34 -13.85
N TRP A 111 -0.29 1.84 -12.68
CA TRP A 111 -0.58 2.40 -11.35
C TRP A 111 -2.06 2.45 -10.95
N ASN A 112 -2.92 1.65 -11.59
CA ASN A 112 -4.29 1.43 -11.12
C ASN A 112 -4.39 0.27 -10.12
N ASP A 113 -5.52 0.21 -9.40
CA ASP A 113 -5.81 -0.86 -8.45
C ASP A 113 -5.74 -2.25 -9.12
N TRP A 114 -5.09 -3.15 -8.42
CA TRP A 114 -4.94 -4.55 -8.75
C TRP A 114 -4.73 -5.40 -7.47
N GLY A 115 -5.48 -5.09 -6.40
CA GLY A 115 -5.33 -5.71 -5.08
C GLY A 115 -5.50 -7.24 -5.02
N PHE A 116 -6.19 -7.84 -5.99
CA PHE A 116 -6.46 -9.29 -6.06
C PHE A 116 -5.66 -10.02 -7.14
N LYS A 117 -4.48 -9.54 -7.52
CA LYS A 117 -3.67 -10.10 -8.64
C LYS A 117 -3.39 -11.60 -8.60
N TRP A 118 -3.28 -12.20 -7.41
CA TRP A 118 -3.13 -13.65 -7.27
C TRP A 118 -4.38 -14.45 -7.69
N LYS A 119 -5.58 -13.85 -7.57
CA LYS A 119 -6.86 -14.44 -7.99
C LYS A 119 -7.24 -14.01 -9.40
N LYS A 120 -7.03 -12.73 -9.72
CA LYS A 120 -7.33 -12.11 -11.01
C LYS A 120 -6.02 -11.68 -11.67
N ARG A 121 -5.42 -12.59 -12.45
CA ARG A 121 -4.08 -12.43 -13.01
C ARG A 121 -3.96 -11.40 -14.13
N THR A 122 -5.02 -10.66 -14.46
CA THR A 122 -4.99 -9.61 -15.48
C THR A 122 -5.34 -8.29 -14.80
N CYS A 123 -4.52 -7.26 -15.02
CA CYS A 123 -4.85 -5.91 -14.58
C CYS A 123 -6.15 -5.47 -15.29
N PRO A 124 -7.17 -5.00 -14.55
CA PRO A 124 -8.44 -4.60 -15.16
C PRO A 124 -8.30 -3.39 -16.09
N GLU A 125 -7.29 -2.54 -15.86
CA GLU A 125 -7.15 -1.28 -16.59
C GLU A 125 -6.23 -1.38 -17.81
N CYS A 126 -5.02 -1.95 -17.68
CA CYS A 126 -4.07 -2.02 -18.80
C CYS A 126 -3.91 -3.42 -19.43
N GLY A 127 -4.55 -4.44 -18.87
CA GLY A 127 -4.52 -5.79 -19.44
C GLY A 127 -3.23 -6.59 -19.24
N ILE A 128 -2.18 -6.01 -18.65
CA ILE A 128 -0.95 -6.74 -18.32
C ILE A 128 -1.26 -7.94 -17.40
N LYS A 129 -0.56 -9.07 -17.59
CA LYS A 129 -0.85 -10.29 -16.82
C LYS A 129 0.27 -10.74 -15.90
N LEU A 130 -0.12 -11.19 -14.72
CA LEU A 130 0.77 -11.80 -13.74
C LEU A 130 1.15 -13.22 -14.17
N GLY A 131 2.45 -13.45 -14.32
CA GLY A 131 3.08 -14.69 -14.78
C GLY A 131 3.43 -14.72 -16.26
N GLU A 132 2.95 -13.74 -17.04
CA GLU A 132 3.35 -13.51 -18.43
C GLU A 132 4.26 -12.28 -18.47
N GLU A 133 3.72 -11.10 -18.78
CA GLU A 133 4.49 -9.86 -18.93
C GLU A 133 4.94 -9.26 -17.59
N CYS A 134 4.20 -9.54 -16.52
CA CYS A 134 4.49 -9.06 -15.17
C CYS A 134 4.81 -10.23 -14.24
N LYS A 135 5.93 -10.18 -13.51
CA LYS A 135 6.24 -11.15 -12.45
C LYS A 135 6.60 -10.45 -11.15
N ILE A 136 6.31 -11.09 -10.03
CA ILE A 136 6.69 -10.59 -8.70
C ILE A 136 8.15 -10.97 -8.43
N LEU A 137 8.99 -10.00 -8.09
CA LEU A 137 10.37 -10.26 -7.69
C LEU A 137 10.41 -10.56 -6.19
N LEU A 138 10.90 -11.76 -5.85
CA LEU A 138 11.16 -12.19 -4.48
C LEU A 138 12.67 -12.15 -4.25
N ASP A 139 13.12 -11.16 -3.49
CA ASP A 139 14.51 -10.93 -3.09
C ASP A 139 14.80 -11.43 -1.67
N SER A 140 13.86 -12.15 -1.08
CA SER A 140 14.01 -12.83 0.20
C SER A 140 13.13 -14.07 0.23
N ASP A 141 13.46 -15.01 1.12
CA ASP A 141 12.64 -16.19 1.35
C ASP A 141 11.42 -15.90 2.26
N VAL A 142 11.09 -14.62 2.50
CA VAL A 142 9.95 -14.24 3.35
C VAL A 142 8.64 -14.41 2.56
N CYS A 143 7.64 -15.04 3.18
CA CYS A 143 6.33 -15.24 2.56
C CYS A 143 5.67 -13.88 2.24
N PRO A 144 5.33 -13.58 0.97
CA PRO A 144 4.76 -12.28 0.60
C PRO A 144 3.32 -12.09 1.12
N HIS A 145 2.65 -13.17 1.54
CA HIS A 145 1.29 -13.11 2.05
C HIS A 145 1.23 -12.79 3.55
N CYS A 146 2.04 -13.47 4.38
CA CYS A 146 1.96 -13.33 5.85
C CYS A 146 3.17 -12.67 6.49
N ARG A 147 4.31 -12.53 5.78
CA ARG A 147 5.58 -11.98 6.27
C ARG A 147 6.26 -12.68 7.46
N GLU A 148 5.58 -13.62 8.09
CA GLU A 148 6.11 -14.44 9.20
C GLU A 148 6.71 -15.77 8.75
N GLY A 149 6.25 -16.30 7.61
CA GLY A 149 6.66 -17.61 7.12
C GLY A 149 7.73 -17.53 6.04
N ILE A 150 8.23 -18.71 5.65
CA ILE A 150 9.28 -18.85 4.65
C ILE A 150 8.70 -19.49 3.39
N ILE A 151 9.04 -18.95 2.23
CA ILE A 151 8.82 -19.55 0.90
C ILE A 151 10.10 -19.40 0.10
N SER A 152 10.55 -20.46 -0.55
CA SER A 152 11.70 -20.43 -1.46
C SER A 152 11.41 -21.18 -2.75
N MET A 153 12.35 -21.14 -3.70
CA MET A 153 12.24 -21.90 -4.95
C MET A 153 12.00 -23.40 -4.71
N ASN A 154 12.60 -23.95 -3.64
CA ASN A 154 12.48 -25.37 -3.26
C ASN A 154 11.31 -25.64 -2.29
N HIS A 155 10.76 -24.60 -1.65
CA HIS A 155 9.67 -24.70 -0.67
C HIS A 155 8.60 -23.65 -0.99
N GLN A 156 7.71 -23.98 -1.93
CA GLN A 156 6.73 -23.05 -2.50
C GLN A 156 5.48 -22.80 -1.64
N VAL A 157 5.34 -23.52 -0.52
CA VAL A 157 4.19 -23.39 0.38
C VAL A 157 4.68 -22.84 1.71
N CYS A 158 4.09 -21.73 2.14
CA CYS A 158 4.40 -21.16 3.45
C CYS A 158 3.90 -22.07 4.56
N GLY A 159 4.81 -22.50 5.44
CA GLY A 159 4.47 -23.32 6.61
C GLY A 159 3.61 -22.61 7.67
N GLN A 160 3.55 -21.27 7.66
CA GLN A 160 2.80 -20.49 8.64
C GLN A 160 1.34 -20.20 8.21
N CYS A 161 1.11 -19.84 6.96
CA CYS A 161 -0.22 -19.45 6.47
C CYS A 161 -0.78 -20.36 5.37
N GLY A 162 -0.04 -21.36 4.92
CA GLY A 162 -0.46 -22.27 3.84
C GLY A 162 -0.51 -21.62 2.45
N PHE A 163 -0.12 -20.35 2.32
CA PHE A 163 -0.05 -19.67 1.02
C PHE A 163 0.92 -20.42 0.11
N LYS A 164 0.43 -20.81 -1.07
CA LYS A 164 1.23 -21.47 -2.11
C LYS A 164 1.57 -20.47 -3.20
N ILE A 165 2.86 -20.26 -3.42
CA ILE A 165 3.33 -19.42 -4.50
C ILE A 165 3.23 -20.17 -5.83
N ASP A 166 2.78 -19.47 -6.88
CA ASP A 166 2.88 -19.98 -8.24
C ASP A 166 4.25 -19.60 -8.82
N PRO A 167 5.16 -20.56 -9.07
CA PRO A 167 6.47 -20.28 -9.64
C PRO A 167 6.41 -19.62 -11.02
N GLY A 168 5.30 -19.74 -11.76
CA GLY A 168 5.10 -19.01 -13.01
C GLY A 168 4.92 -17.49 -12.82
N CYS A 169 4.40 -17.08 -11.65
CA CYS A 169 4.07 -15.69 -11.32
C CYS A 169 5.23 -14.91 -10.69
N VAL A 170 6.35 -15.56 -10.40
CA VAL A 170 7.45 -14.97 -9.63
C VAL A 170 8.80 -15.14 -10.30
N VAL A 171 9.73 -14.27 -9.93
CA VAL A 171 11.16 -14.38 -10.23
C VAL A 171 11.90 -14.30 -8.90
N TRP A 172 12.88 -15.18 -8.71
CA TRP A 172 13.76 -15.18 -7.54
C TRP A 172 14.98 -14.30 -7.84
N GLY A 173 15.28 -13.36 -6.94
CA GLY A 173 16.38 -12.40 -7.04
C GLY A 173 17.50 -12.65 -6.05
#